data_AF-A0A940SNI5-F1
#
_entry.id   AF-A0A940SNI5-F1
#
_cell.length_a   1.000
_cell.length_b   1.000
_cell.length_c   1.000
_cell.angle_alpha   90.00
_cell.angle_beta   90.00
_cell.angle_gamma   90.00
#
_symmetry.space_group_name_H-M   'P 1'
#
loop_
_entity.id
_entity.type
_entity.pdbx_description
1 polymer ?
#
loop_
_entity_poly.entity_id
_entity_poly.type
_entity_poly.pdbx_seq_one_letter_code
_entity_poly.pdbx_strand_id
1 'polypeptide(L)'
;MKEWLCFPAAMMLLASCTGQNGETAKTPDQQAKELMTQVVSCFENGDKAGLKQLFSEHVIQTDEELDGALDSAFALIDGKITSYDPPFGSAMGSHEQKACGGETFHVLTEKGTSYNIAYTGWLTYDSDPSYIGIKGLRVVNATKNEQIPPAERRTVDPDVCILVGEF
;
A
#
# COMPACT_ATOMS: atom_id res chain seq x y z
N MET A 1 -56.00 -2.91 -47.74
CA MET A 1 -56.14 -4.38 -47.65
C MET A 1 -55.03 -4.99 -48.48
N LYS A 2 -54.37 -6.05 -47.96
CA LYS A 2 -53.39 -6.93 -48.64
C LYS A 2 -51.99 -6.33 -48.81
N GLU A 3 -50.85 -6.91 -48.41
CA GLU A 3 -50.47 -8.10 -47.63
C GLU A 3 -49.06 -7.79 -47.06
N TRP A 4 -48.67 -8.45 -45.97
CA TRP A 4 -47.34 -8.38 -45.37
C TRP A 4 -46.32 -9.22 -46.15
N LEU A 5 -45.07 -8.76 -46.25
CA LEU A 5 -43.92 -9.59 -46.65
C LEU A 5 -42.69 -9.30 -45.78
N CYS A 6 -42.11 -10.40 -45.30
CA CYS A 6 -40.92 -10.65 -44.48
C CYS A 6 -39.77 -9.63 -44.52
N PHE A 7 -39.16 -9.37 -43.36
CA PHE A 7 -37.88 -9.99 -42.92
C PHE A 7 -37.41 -9.33 -41.61
N PRO A 8 -37.10 -10.11 -40.56
CA PRO A 8 -35.84 -9.86 -39.89
C PRO A 8 -35.11 -11.19 -39.62
N ALA A 9 -34.05 -11.44 -40.38
CA ALA A 9 -32.99 -12.35 -39.97
C ALA A 9 -31.81 -11.49 -39.46
N ALA A 10 -31.98 -10.90 -38.27
CA ALA A 10 -30.86 -10.35 -37.54
C ALA A 10 -30.07 -11.52 -36.93
N MET A 11 -29.12 -12.03 -37.72
CA MET A 11 -28.18 -13.05 -37.33
C MET A 11 -27.30 -12.51 -36.20
N MET A 12 -27.58 -12.96 -34.97
CA MET A 12 -26.75 -12.67 -33.80
C MET A 12 -25.36 -13.29 -34.01
N LEU A 13 -24.38 -12.45 -34.34
CA LEU A 13 -22.97 -12.80 -34.23
C LEU A 13 -22.59 -12.70 -32.74
N LEU A 14 -22.73 -13.82 -32.03
CA LEU A 14 -22.01 -14.02 -30.77
C LEU A 14 -20.53 -14.13 -31.12
N ALA A 15 -19.84 -13.00 -31.12
CA ALA A 15 -18.39 -12.98 -30.99
C ALA A 15 -18.07 -13.57 -29.62
N SER A 16 -17.79 -14.86 -29.61
CA SER A 16 -17.19 -15.56 -28.48
C SER A 16 -15.83 -14.91 -28.22
N CYS A 17 -15.79 -13.95 -27.28
CA CYS A 17 -14.55 -13.56 -26.65
C CYS A 17 -14.06 -14.77 -25.85
N THR A 18 -13.30 -15.66 -26.49
CA THR A 18 -12.36 -16.52 -25.79
C THR A 18 -11.33 -15.60 -25.15
N GLY A 19 -11.62 -15.17 -23.92
CA GLY A 19 -10.67 -14.53 -23.05
C GLY A 19 -9.56 -15.53 -22.75
N GLN A 20 -8.45 -15.38 -23.47
CA GLN A 20 -7.15 -15.78 -22.94
C GLN A 20 -6.95 -14.98 -21.65
N ASN A 21 -6.61 -15.67 -20.56
CA ASN A 21 -5.41 -15.38 -19.76
C ASN A 21 -5.46 -16.20 -18.48
N GLY A 22 -4.58 -17.21 -18.42
CA GLY A 22 -4.19 -17.82 -17.15
C GLY A 22 -3.31 -16.86 -16.36
N GLU A 23 -3.88 -15.74 -15.90
CA GLU A 23 -3.28 -14.98 -14.80
C GLU A 23 -3.36 -15.88 -13.56
N THR A 24 -2.25 -16.48 -13.18
CA THR A 24 -2.13 -17.15 -11.89
C THR A 24 -2.47 -16.15 -10.80
N ALA A 25 -3.53 -16.43 -10.03
CA ALA A 25 -3.93 -15.59 -8.90
C ALA A 25 -2.74 -15.35 -7.98
N LYS A 26 -2.51 -14.07 -7.62
CA LYS A 26 -1.41 -13.67 -6.75
C LYS A 26 -1.58 -14.28 -5.37
N THR A 27 -0.48 -14.72 -4.76
CA THR A 27 -0.50 -15.15 -3.36
C THR A 27 -0.70 -13.93 -2.43
N PRO A 28 -1.22 -14.12 -1.21
CA PRO A 28 -1.31 -13.04 -0.23
C PRO A 28 0.03 -12.33 0.03
N ASP A 29 1.14 -13.06 0.05
CA ASP A 29 2.48 -12.46 0.20
C ASP A 29 2.86 -11.59 -1.00
N GLN A 30 2.50 -12.01 -2.22
CA GLN A 30 2.70 -11.21 -3.43
C GLN A 30 1.86 -9.94 -3.39
N GLN A 31 0.60 -10.02 -2.94
CA GLN A 31 -0.26 -8.83 -2.77
C GLN A 31 0.32 -7.86 -1.73
N ALA A 32 0.79 -8.39 -0.60
CA ALA A 32 1.43 -7.58 0.44
C ALA A 32 2.72 -6.89 -0.08
N LYS A 33 3.52 -7.62 -0.88
CA LYS A 33 4.72 -7.06 -1.51
C LYS A 33 4.38 -5.98 -2.53
N GLU A 34 3.36 -6.18 -3.35
CA GLU A 34 2.90 -5.18 -4.31
C GLU A 34 2.37 -3.92 -3.65
N LEU A 35 1.68 -4.06 -2.52
CA LEU A 35 1.26 -2.91 -1.72
C LEU A 35 2.48 -2.15 -1.17
N MET A 36 3.52 -2.86 -0.70
CA MET A 36 4.78 -2.22 -0.30
C MET A 36 5.45 -1.49 -1.48
N THR A 37 5.46 -2.09 -2.67
CA THR A 37 5.98 -1.46 -3.88
C THR A 37 5.23 -0.17 -4.22
N GLN A 38 3.91 -0.16 -4.07
CA GLN A 38 3.10 1.06 -4.26
C GLN A 38 3.43 2.14 -3.23
N VAL A 39 3.60 1.77 -1.96
CA VAL A 39 4.02 2.71 -0.90
C VAL A 39 5.35 3.38 -1.26
N VAL A 40 6.38 2.60 -1.63
CA VAL A 40 7.68 3.17 -2.01
C VAL A 40 7.57 4.05 -3.25
N SER A 41 6.78 3.63 -4.24
CA SER A 41 6.54 4.43 -5.45
C SER A 41 5.86 5.76 -5.15
N CYS A 42 4.96 5.81 -4.17
CA CYS A 42 4.35 7.07 -3.74
C CYS A 42 5.39 8.02 -3.15
N PHE A 43 6.30 7.52 -2.29
CA PHE A 43 7.40 8.34 -1.78
C PHE A 43 8.36 8.80 -2.87
N GLU A 44 8.72 7.90 -3.81
CA GLU A 44 9.61 8.21 -4.93
C GLU A 44 9.05 9.34 -5.82
N ASN A 45 7.73 9.34 -6.02
CA ASN A 45 7.02 10.29 -6.87
C ASN A 45 6.47 11.52 -6.12
N GLY A 46 6.60 11.58 -4.79
CA GLY A 46 5.95 12.64 -3.99
C GLY A 46 4.42 12.57 -4.00
N ASP A 47 3.84 11.39 -4.27
CA ASP A 47 2.40 11.19 -4.44
C ASP A 47 1.71 10.94 -3.09
N LYS A 48 1.46 12.02 -2.35
CA LYS A 48 0.76 11.97 -1.05
C LYS A 48 -0.68 11.47 -1.19
N ALA A 49 -1.38 11.88 -2.24
CA ALA A 49 -2.77 11.50 -2.44
C ALA A 49 -2.88 10.00 -2.76
N GLY A 50 -1.98 9.47 -3.60
CA GLY A 50 -1.86 8.05 -3.86
C GLY A 50 -1.55 7.27 -2.59
N LEU A 51 -0.59 7.74 -1.77
CA LEU A 51 -0.27 7.07 -0.50
C LEU A 51 -1.48 7.01 0.44
N LYS A 52 -2.24 8.11 0.55
CA LYS A 52 -3.46 8.16 1.37
C LYS A 52 -4.49 7.12 0.91
N GLN A 53 -4.65 6.90 -0.39
CA GLN A 53 -5.60 5.93 -0.93
C GLN A 53 -5.22 4.46 -0.65
N LEU A 54 -3.98 4.19 -0.24
CA LEU A 54 -3.56 2.85 0.18
C LEU A 54 -4.00 2.52 1.61
N PHE A 55 -4.38 3.51 2.42
CA PHE A 55 -4.93 3.30 3.76
C PHE A 55 -6.33 2.72 3.69
N SER A 56 -6.71 2.01 4.75
CA SER A 56 -8.07 1.49 4.87
C SER A 56 -9.07 2.63 4.96
N GLU A 57 -10.28 2.40 4.44
CA GLU A 57 -11.36 3.38 4.50
C GLU A 57 -11.64 3.82 5.95
N HIS A 58 -11.60 2.85 6.87
CA HIS A 58 -11.71 3.11 8.30
C HIS A 58 -10.72 4.18 8.75
N VAL A 59 -9.43 4.01 8.47
CA VAL A 59 -8.38 4.96 8.84
C VAL A 59 -8.61 6.32 8.18
N ILE A 60 -8.94 6.34 6.90
CA ILE A 60 -9.18 7.59 6.16
C ILE A 60 -10.34 8.38 6.77
N GLN A 61 -11.34 7.71 7.35
CA GLN A 61 -12.53 8.33 7.92
C GLN A 61 -12.39 8.68 9.41
N THR A 62 -11.60 7.92 10.17
CA THR A 62 -11.55 8.05 11.64
C THR A 62 -10.29 8.77 12.16
N ASP A 63 -9.21 8.80 11.39
CA ASP A 63 -7.97 9.48 11.78
C ASP A 63 -7.95 10.92 11.24
N GLU A 64 -8.37 11.87 12.08
CA GLU A 64 -8.38 13.30 11.75
C GLU A 64 -6.96 13.88 11.51
N GLU A 65 -5.91 13.21 12.01
CA GLU A 65 -4.52 13.66 11.92
C GLU A 65 -3.77 13.03 10.74
N LEU A 66 -4.40 12.08 10.02
CA LEU A 66 -3.81 11.33 8.92
C LEU A 66 -3.11 12.23 7.89
N ASP A 67 -3.75 13.32 7.45
CA ASP A 67 -3.17 14.23 6.46
C ASP A 67 -1.89 14.91 6.98
N GLY A 68 -1.89 15.35 8.24
CA GLY A 68 -0.73 15.98 8.88
C GLY A 68 0.42 14.99 9.13
N ALA A 69 0.08 13.75 9.49
CA ALA A 69 1.06 12.68 9.65
C ALA A 69 1.65 12.25 8.29
N LEU A 70 0.86 12.25 7.21
CA LEU A 70 1.38 12.05 5.85
C LEU A 70 2.33 13.19 5.44
N ASP A 71 1.95 14.44 5.69
CA ASP A 71 2.84 15.59 5.44
C ASP A 71 4.17 15.47 6.18
N SER A 72 4.12 15.03 7.44
CA SER A 72 5.31 14.79 8.25
C SER A 72 6.17 13.65 7.69
N ALA A 73 5.55 12.56 7.24
CA ALA A 73 6.26 11.42 6.64
C ALA A 73 6.97 11.80 5.33
N PHE A 74 6.32 12.59 4.47
CA PHE A 74 6.95 13.10 3.24
C PHE A 74 8.04 14.13 3.53
N ALA A 75 7.85 15.01 4.51
CA ALA A 75 8.84 16.00 4.91
C ALA A 75 10.10 15.37 5.56
N LEU A 76 9.95 14.19 6.16
CA LEU A 76 11.05 13.44 6.77
C LEU A 76 12.06 12.94 5.73
N ILE A 77 11.61 12.54 4.54
CA ILE A 77 12.49 12.06 3.46
C ILE A 77 13.19 13.26 2.80
N ASP A 78 14.50 13.36 3.02
CA ASP A 78 15.29 14.52 2.64
C ASP A 78 15.77 14.49 1.18
N GLY A 79 14.88 14.85 0.26
CA GLY A 79 15.20 14.96 -1.16
C GLY A 79 14.81 13.70 -1.92
N LYS A 80 15.37 13.54 -3.13
CA LYS A 80 14.91 12.49 -4.04
C LYS A 80 15.47 11.12 -3.65
N ILE A 81 14.61 10.10 -3.66
CA ILE A 81 15.03 8.70 -3.52
C ILE A 81 15.85 8.31 -4.76
N THR A 82 16.99 7.67 -4.54
CA THR A 82 17.94 7.24 -5.60
C THR A 82 18.03 5.71 -5.71
N SER A 83 17.82 4.99 -4.62
CA SER A 83 17.77 3.53 -4.59
C SER A 83 17.10 3.03 -3.31
N TYR A 84 16.64 1.78 -3.32
CA TYR A 84 16.10 1.07 -2.16
C TYR A 84 16.26 -0.44 -2.32
N ASP A 85 16.28 -1.18 -1.21
CA ASP A 85 16.28 -2.64 -1.26
C ASP A 85 14.94 -3.16 -1.80
N PRO A 86 14.92 -4.30 -2.51
CA PRO A 86 13.69 -4.87 -3.05
C PRO A 86 12.61 -5.00 -1.96
N PRO A 87 11.39 -4.48 -2.19
CA PRO A 87 10.30 -4.58 -1.22
C PRO A 87 10.02 -6.03 -0.82
N PHE A 88 9.87 -6.25 0.47
CA PHE A 88 9.36 -7.47 1.06
C PHE A 88 7.89 -7.29 1.46
N GLY A 89 7.14 -8.37 1.40
CA GLY A 89 5.76 -8.41 1.85
C GLY A 89 5.39 -9.79 2.34
N SER A 90 4.54 -9.84 3.36
CA SER A 90 4.05 -11.08 3.95
C SER A 90 2.62 -10.91 4.41
N ALA A 91 1.88 -12.02 4.44
CA ALA A 91 0.53 -12.07 4.96
C ALA A 91 0.32 -13.28 5.86
N MET A 92 -0.54 -13.13 6.86
CA MET A 92 -0.85 -14.18 7.83
C MET A 92 -2.31 -14.12 8.27
N GLY A 93 -2.79 -15.19 8.90
CA GLY A 93 -4.18 -15.30 9.34
C GLY A 93 -5.02 -16.16 8.39
N SER A 94 -6.34 -16.15 8.60
CA SER A 94 -7.29 -16.96 7.84
C SER A 94 -7.61 -16.32 6.49
N HIS A 95 -8.54 -16.91 5.73
CA HIS A 95 -9.01 -16.30 4.48
C HIS A 95 -9.91 -15.08 4.76
N GLU A 96 -10.70 -15.16 5.82
CA GLU A 96 -11.67 -14.15 6.26
C GLU A 96 -10.99 -12.94 6.92
N GLN A 97 -9.86 -13.17 7.57
CA GLN A 97 -9.06 -12.14 8.23
C GLN A 97 -7.58 -12.36 7.91
N LYS A 98 -7.14 -11.75 6.81
CA LYS A 98 -5.77 -11.85 6.32
C LYS A 98 -5.01 -10.57 6.64
N ALA A 99 -4.24 -10.58 7.71
CA ALA A 99 -3.31 -9.51 8.02
C ALA A 99 -2.17 -9.50 7.01
N CYS A 100 -1.64 -8.32 6.72
CA CYS A 100 -0.45 -8.15 5.88
C CYS A 100 0.49 -7.10 6.44
N GLY A 101 1.74 -7.19 5.99
CA GLY A 101 2.73 -6.16 6.19
C GLY A 101 3.78 -6.21 5.10
N GLY A 102 4.49 -5.11 4.95
CA GLY A 102 5.60 -5.01 4.04
C GLY A 102 6.67 -4.08 4.56
N GLU A 103 7.88 -4.26 4.08
CA GLU A 103 9.03 -3.46 4.46
C GLU A 103 10.00 -3.30 3.29
N THR A 104 10.70 -2.17 3.29
CA THR A 104 11.91 -1.94 2.50
C THR A 104 12.95 -1.27 3.38
N PHE A 105 14.21 -1.60 3.12
CA PHE A 105 15.37 -1.07 3.81
C PHE A 105 16.24 -0.27 2.85
N HIS A 106 17.17 0.50 3.42
CA HIS A 106 18.15 1.25 2.65
C HIS A 106 17.53 2.13 1.55
N VAL A 107 16.41 2.78 1.87
CA VAL A 107 15.84 3.81 1.00
C VAL A 107 16.77 5.02 1.04
N LEU A 108 17.66 5.13 0.06
CA LEU A 108 18.72 6.13 0.01
C LEU A 108 18.27 7.36 -0.75
N THR A 109 18.46 8.53 -0.15
CA THR A 109 18.24 9.82 -0.82
C THR A 109 19.52 10.32 -1.49
N GLU A 110 19.39 11.28 -2.40
CA GLU A 110 20.52 11.97 -3.04
C GLU A 110 21.48 12.65 -2.04
N LYS A 111 20.99 12.93 -0.82
CA LYS A 111 21.78 13.49 0.28
C LYS A 111 22.56 12.44 1.07
N GLY A 112 22.43 11.17 0.72
CA GLY A 112 23.10 10.05 1.37
C GLY A 112 22.43 9.58 2.67
N THR A 113 21.23 10.08 2.98
CA THR A 113 20.46 9.64 4.14
C THR A 113 19.70 8.36 3.79
N SER A 114 19.71 7.40 4.72
CA SER A 114 19.06 6.09 4.57
C SER A 114 17.81 6.03 5.43
N TYR A 115 16.71 5.51 4.87
CA TYR A 115 15.45 5.30 5.57
C TYR A 115 14.99 3.85 5.50
N ASN A 116 14.21 3.44 6.49
CA ASN A 116 13.46 2.19 6.48
C ASN A 116 11.96 2.53 6.48
N ILE A 117 11.21 1.89 5.59
CA ILE A 117 9.77 2.11 5.45
C ILE A 117 9.08 0.77 5.63
N ALA A 118 8.07 0.73 6.50
CA ALA A 118 7.27 -0.47 6.74
C ALA A 118 5.80 -0.12 6.94
N TYR A 119 4.90 -1.04 6.58
CA TYR A 119 3.47 -0.90 6.85
C TYR A 119 2.88 -2.17 7.46
N THR A 120 1.74 -2.02 8.12
CA THR A 120 0.85 -3.11 8.54
C THR A 120 -0.57 -2.82 8.07
N GLY A 121 -1.36 -3.86 7.81
CA GLY A 121 -2.72 -3.72 7.30
C GLY A 121 -3.46 -5.04 7.18
N TRP A 122 -4.56 -5.00 6.42
CA TRP A 122 -5.39 -6.16 6.11
C TRP A 122 -5.60 -6.28 4.60
N LEU A 123 -5.45 -7.51 4.07
CA LEU A 123 -5.88 -7.86 2.70
C LEU A 123 -7.35 -8.27 2.68
N THR A 124 -7.82 -8.91 3.76
CA THR A 124 -9.23 -9.30 3.95
C THR A 124 -9.63 -9.09 5.41
N TYR A 125 -10.88 -8.69 5.62
CA TYR A 125 -11.48 -8.54 6.94
C TYR A 125 -13.01 -8.64 6.83
N ASP A 126 -13.54 -9.87 6.78
CA ASP A 126 -14.94 -10.14 6.40
C ASP A 126 -15.97 -9.50 7.33
N SER A 127 -15.65 -9.35 8.62
CA SER A 127 -16.55 -8.74 9.60
C SER A 127 -16.78 -7.25 9.34
N ASP A 128 -15.81 -6.56 8.74
CA ASP A 128 -15.90 -5.15 8.37
C ASP A 128 -14.86 -4.84 7.28
N PRO A 129 -15.28 -4.83 5.99
CA PRO A 129 -14.37 -4.57 4.88
C PRO A 129 -13.71 -3.18 4.90
N SER A 130 -14.21 -2.22 5.69
CA SER A 130 -13.60 -0.89 5.80
C SER A 130 -12.18 -0.92 6.40
N TYR A 131 -11.80 -2.01 7.07
CA TYR A 131 -10.44 -2.23 7.59
C TYR A 131 -9.43 -2.74 6.55
N ILE A 132 -9.88 -3.11 5.35
CA ILE A 132 -8.99 -3.58 4.27
C ILE A 132 -8.15 -2.40 3.76
N GLY A 133 -6.84 -2.61 3.66
CA GLY A 133 -5.85 -1.57 3.34
C GLY A 133 -4.80 -1.41 4.43
N ILE A 134 -3.96 -0.39 4.30
CA ILE A 134 -2.95 -0.06 5.30
C ILE A 134 -3.65 0.43 6.57
N LYS A 135 -3.40 -0.26 7.69
CA LYS A 135 -3.77 0.21 9.03
C LYS A 135 -2.72 1.17 9.55
N GLY A 136 -1.43 0.93 9.31
CA GLY A 136 -0.36 1.82 9.79
C GLY A 136 0.88 1.80 8.93
N LEU A 137 1.62 2.90 8.93
CA LEU A 137 2.83 3.13 8.16
C LEU A 137 3.92 3.70 9.08
N ARG A 138 5.16 3.26 8.88
CA ARG A 138 6.31 3.70 9.65
C ARG A 138 7.43 4.08 8.71
N VAL A 139 7.96 5.30 8.90
CA VAL A 139 9.17 5.78 8.23
C VAL A 139 10.21 6.09 9.30
N VAL A 140 11.43 5.58 9.14
CA VAL A 140 12.52 5.74 10.11
C VAL A 140 13.77 6.22 9.38
N ASN A 141 14.39 7.28 9.87
CA ASN A 141 15.74 7.65 9.44
C ASN A 141 16.76 6.66 10.04
N ALA A 142 17.22 5.71 9.23
CA ALA A 142 18.14 4.67 9.64
C ALA A 142 19.55 5.22 9.95
N THR A 143 20.00 6.23 9.21
CA THR A 143 21.31 6.87 9.42
C THR A 143 21.43 7.53 10.79
N LYS A 144 20.36 8.15 11.28
CA LYS A 144 20.30 8.72 12.64
C LYS A 144 20.14 7.65 13.71
N ASN A 145 19.31 6.62 13.47
CA ASN A 145 19.05 5.56 14.45
C ASN A 145 20.31 4.71 14.77
N GLU A 146 21.25 4.57 13.83
CA GLU A 146 22.55 3.95 14.08
C GLU A 146 23.41 4.73 15.09
N GLN A 147 23.23 6.05 15.18
CA GLN A 147 23.94 6.92 16.11
C GLN A 147 23.35 6.86 17.53
N ILE A 148 22.14 6.29 17.69
CA ILE A 148 21.48 6.13 18.99
C ILE A 148 21.91 4.77 19.61
N PRO A 149 22.37 4.76 20.87
CA PRO A 149 22.73 3.52 21.57
C PRO A 149 21.56 2.52 21.64
N PRO A 150 21.79 1.20 21.48
CA PRO A 150 20.72 0.19 21.42
C PRO A 150 19.72 0.21 22.60
N ALA A 151 20.16 0.62 23.78
CA ALA A 151 19.34 0.70 24.99
C ALA A 151 18.30 1.85 24.96
N GLU A 152 18.54 2.87 24.14
CA GLU A 152 17.73 4.09 24.07
C GLU A 152 16.83 4.12 22.82
N ARG A 153 17.01 3.16 21.89
CA ARG A 153 16.18 3.02 20.67
C ARG A 153 14.69 2.69 20.92
N ARG A 154 14.26 2.56 22.18
CA ARG A 154 12.87 2.19 22.59
C ARG A 154 12.07 3.34 23.20
N THR A 155 12.65 4.52 23.41
CA THR A 155 11.87 5.71 23.75
C THR A 155 11.31 6.28 22.45
N VAL A 156 9.99 6.47 22.37
CA VAL A 156 9.27 7.03 21.22
C VAL A 156 10.04 8.22 20.66
N ASP A 157 10.68 8.00 19.52
CA ASP A 157 11.66 8.90 18.92
C ASP A 157 10.90 9.97 18.10
N PRO A 158 11.20 11.27 18.27
CA PRO A 158 10.61 12.33 17.45
C PRO A 158 10.89 12.18 15.93
N ASP A 159 11.81 11.30 15.53
CA ASP A 159 12.12 10.98 14.12
C ASP A 159 11.40 9.69 13.61
N VAL A 160 10.41 9.17 14.34
CA VAL A 160 9.51 8.09 13.86
C VAL A 160 8.14 8.68 13.56
N CYS A 161 7.81 8.82 12.27
CA CYS A 161 6.43 9.04 11.87
C CYS A 161 5.71 7.68 11.92
N ILE A 162 5.07 7.38 13.05
CA ILE A 162 4.05 6.33 13.12
C ILE A 162 2.79 6.97 12.57
N LEU A 163 2.49 6.64 11.32
CA LEU A 163 1.16 6.78 10.81
C LEU A 163 0.36 5.61 11.41
N VAL A 164 -0.57 5.99 12.29
CA VAL A 164 -1.87 5.38 12.57
C VAL A 164 -2.03 4.41 13.76
N GLY A 165 -3.08 4.70 14.53
CA GLY A 165 -4.12 3.77 14.98
C GLY A 165 -3.76 2.82 16.12
N GLU A 166 -4.34 3.10 17.29
CA GLU A 166 -4.22 2.27 18.50
C GLU A 166 -4.36 0.75 18.23
N PHE A 167 -3.60 0.00 19.03
CA PHE A 167 -3.42 -1.45 18.99
C PHE A 167 -4.72 -2.21 19.27
#